data_AF-A0A848VKH7-F1
#
_entry.id   AF-A0A848VKH7-F1
#
_cell.length_a   1.000
_cell.length_b   1.000
_cell.length_c   1.000
_cell.angle_alpha   90.00
_cell.angle_beta   90.00
_cell.angle_gamma   90.00
#
_symmetry.space_group_name_H-M   'P 1'
#
loop_
_entity.id
_entity.type
_entity.pdbx_description
1 polymer ?
#
loop_
_entity_poly.entity_id
_entity_poly.type
_entity_poly.pdbx_seq_one_letter_code
_entity_poly.pdbx_strand_id
1 'polypeptide(L)'
;MRYTAFFLLLVIVLGTGCEGLDVRPRAVGREGEIVVVTDSASWNGELGEVMRGELGPYIGTLPAPERMFTLRRMGIVSNRSLNLLRKQKNVIFAAPLADSTRESQFMRGVLDEEAAQAVMNNGTVAVVGRRDEFAQAQQVYYLIGRDAESIAQAVRNNAEGIRYNFNTITRQRLGREMFEKGRQFEVEDRLMETHDFAVSVQHDYVIATDTTNFVWMRRLVSSDSWRSFFVWYTDELSPADLDPEWAVAVRDRLTTAYVQGNMDGHVEVDQRRPLEFENVDFLGRFGYEIRGLWHMVGYEDGRQIQYG
;
A
#
# COMPACT_ATOMS: atom_id res chain seq x y z
N MET A 1 -33.17 67.50 11.45
CA MET A 1 -32.71 66.37 12.29
C MET A 1 -33.16 65.09 11.58
N ARG A 2 -32.37 64.55 10.64
CA ARG A 2 -31.34 63.52 10.83
C ARG A 2 -31.84 62.30 11.61
N TYR A 3 -32.45 61.34 10.90
CA TYR A 3 -32.36 59.92 11.24
C TYR A 3 -32.22 59.11 9.96
N THR A 4 -30.96 58.92 9.57
CA THR A 4 -30.47 57.87 8.69
C THR A 4 -30.81 56.51 9.30
N ALA A 5 -31.81 55.82 8.76
CA ALA A 5 -32.07 54.42 9.07
C ALA A 5 -31.22 53.54 8.14
N PHE A 6 -30.19 52.97 8.74
CA PHE A 6 -29.20 52.09 8.15
C PHE A 6 -29.89 50.77 7.75
N PHE A 7 -30.16 50.59 6.45
CA PHE A 7 -30.57 49.28 5.91
C PHE A 7 -29.32 48.39 5.86
N LEU A 8 -29.08 47.67 6.95
CA LEU A 8 -28.01 46.68 7.04
C LEU A 8 -28.48 45.44 6.25
N LEU A 9 -28.13 45.44 4.97
CA LEU A 9 -28.27 44.34 4.03
C LEU A 9 -27.38 43.19 4.54
N LEU A 10 -27.90 42.34 5.41
CA LEU A 10 -27.27 41.08 5.80
C LEU A 10 -27.41 40.11 4.62
N VAL A 11 -26.55 40.29 3.61
CA VAL A 11 -26.28 39.27 2.60
C VAL A 11 -25.56 38.15 3.32
N ILE A 12 -26.33 37.16 3.75
CA ILE A 12 -25.80 35.86 4.14
C ILE A 12 -25.23 35.24 2.87
N VAL A 13 -23.92 35.42 2.69
CA VAL A 13 -23.11 34.64 1.76
C VAL A 13 -23.02 33.23 2.35
N LEU A 14 -24.02 32.39 2.06
CA LEU A 14 -23.89 30.93 2.17
C LEU A 14 -23.04 30.46 1.00
N GLY A 15 -21.74 30.66 1.12
CA GLY A 15 -20.75 30.26 0.13
C GLY A 15 -19.57 29.60 0.81
N THR A 16 -19.77 28.40 1.37
CA THR A 16 -18.68 27.45 1.66
C THR A 16 -19.25 26.03 1.75
N GLY A 17 -18.77 25.13 0.88
CA GLY A 17 -18.81 23.68 1.16
C GLY A 17 -19.75 22.83 0.31
N CYS A 18 -19.72 22.94 -1.02
CA CYS A 18 -20.01 21.75 -1.85
C CYS A 18 -18.71 20.93 -1.98
N GLU A 19 -18.23 20.35 -0.88
CA GLU A 19 -17.58 19.04 -1.01
C GLU A 19 -18.72 18.10 -1.41
N GLY A 20 -18.91 17.93 -2.71
CA GLY A 20 -19.96 17.06 -3.23
C GLY A 20 -19.80 15.69 -2.58
N LEU A 21 -20.83 15.25 -1.85
CA LEU A 21 -20.93 13.87 -1.37
C LEU A 21 -20.62 12.95 -2.55
N ASP A 22 -19.50 12.22 -2.45
CA ASP A 22 -19.12 11.28 -3.48
C ASP A 22 -20.15 10.14 -3.49
N VAL A 23 -21.09 10.19 -4.43
CA VAL A 23 -22.18 9.23 -4.57
C VAL A 23 -21.77 7.94 -5.31
N ARG A 24 -20.49 7.79 -5.66
CA ARG A 24 -20.01 6.55 -6.31
C ARG A 24 -20.10 5.37 -5.35
N PRO A 25 -20.39 4.15 -5.86
CA PRO A 25 -20.36 2.95 -5.03
C PRO A 25 -18.93 2.68 -4.52
N ARG A 26 -18.79 1.99 -3.38
CA ARG A 26 -17.47 1.47 -2.95
C ARG A 26 -16.95 0.42 -3.93
N ALA A 27 -15.65 0.45 -4.20
CA ALA A 27 -15.01 -0.55 -5.04
C ALA A 27 -15.02 -1.94 -4.39
N VAL A 28 -15.09 -2.99 -5.22
CA VAL A 28 -15.16 -4.40 -4.81
C VAL A 28 -13.95 -5.19 -5.31
N GLY A 29 -13.72 -6.37 -4.74
CA GLY A 29 -12.59 -7.24 -5.11
C GLY A 29 -11.62 -7.49 -3.96
N ARG A 30 -10.64 -8.35 -4.21
CA ARG A 30 -9.62 -8.74 -3.24
C ARG A 30 -8.54 -7.67 -3.15
N GLU A 31 -8.00 -7.46 -1.95
CA GLU A 31 -6.73 -6.73 -1.82
C GLU A 31 -5.59 -7.59 -2.37
N GLY A 32 -4.49 -6.96 -2.80
CA GLY A 32 -3.37 -7.67 -3.43
C GLY A 32 -3.68 -8.25 -4.82
N GLU A 33 -4.88 -8.03 -5.37
CA GLU A 33 -5.24 -8.40 -6.74
C GLU A 33 -5.28 -7.15 -7.64
N ILE A 34 -4.74 -7.26 -8.86
CA ILE A 34 -4.90 -6.25 -9.92
C ILE A 34 -5.64 -6.92 -11.09
N VAL A 35 -6.80 -6.34 -11.45
CA VAL A 35 -7.54 -6.79 -12.63
C VAL A 35 -6.98 -6.12 -13.86
N VAL A 36 -6.39 -6.91 -14.76
CA VAL A 36 -5.86 -6.43 -16.04
C VAL A 36 -6.89 -6.66 -17.13
N VAL A 37 -7.41 -5.59 -17.70
CA VAL A 37 -8.39 -5.59 -18.78
C VAL A 37 -7.65 -5.45 -20.10
N THR A 38 -7.49 -6.57 -20.79
CA THR A 38 -6.78 -6.69 -22.07
C THR A 38 -7.32 -7.89 -22.86
N ASP A 39 -7.12 -7.91 -24.17
CA ASP A 39 -7.42 -9.07 -25.00
C ASP A 39 -6.48 -10.26 -24.68
N SER A 40 -6.85 -11.45 -25.15
CA SER A 40 -6.11 -12.68 -24.84
C SER A 40 -4.75 -12.79 -25.55
N ALA A 41 -4.59 -12.21 -26.74
CA ALA A 41 -3.33 -12.26 -27.47
C ALA A 41 -2.28 -11.39 -26.75
N SER A 42 -2.64 -10.17 -26.37
CA SER A 42 -1.75 -9.30 -25.56
C SER A 42 -1.39 -9.91 -24.20
N TRP A 43 -2.35 -10.59 -23.55
CA TRP A 43 -2.11 -11.22 -22.24
C TRP A 43 -1.20 -12.46 -22.29
N ASN A 44 -1.32 -13.24 -23.36
CA ASN A 44 -0.50 -14.44 -23.56
C ASN A 44 0.84 -14.12 -24.26
N GLY A 45 0.99 -12.92 -24.80
CA GLY A 45 2.22 -12.40 -25.38
C GLY A 45 3.11 -11.67 -24.36
N GLU A 46 4.08 -10.93 -24.90
CA GLU A 46 5.09 -10.21 -24.12
C GLU A 46 4.48 -9.24 -23.10
N LEU A 47 3.43 -8.50 -23.48
CA LEU A 47 2.80 -7.52 -22.60
C LEU A 47 2.32 -8.16 -21.29
N GLY A 48 1.62 -9.29 -21.38
CA GLY A 48 1.15 -9.98 -20.19
C GLY A 48 2.28 -10.53 -19.32
N GLU A 49 3.36 -11.05 -19.92
CA GLU A 49 4.54 -11.51 -19.17
C GLU A 49 5.22 -10.35 -18.43
N VAL A 50 5.42 -9.23 -19.11
CA VAL A 50 6.00 -8.02 -18.52
C VAL A 50 5.12 -7.51 -17.38
N MET A 51 3.80 -7.43 -17.56
CA MET A 51 2.90 -7.03 -16.47
C MET A 51 3.00 -7.96 -15.27
N ARG A 52 3.04 -9.28 -15.47
CA ARG A 52 3.19 -10.25 -14.37
C ARG A 52 4.52 -10.13 -13.64
N GLY A 53 5.62 -9.93 -14.37
CA GLY A 53 6.95 -9.78 -13.80
C GLY A 53 7.11 -8.45 -13.07
N GLU A 54 6.77 -7.35 -13.73
CA GLU A 54 7.03 -6.00 -13.24
C GLU A 54 6.01 -5.55 -12.20
N LEU A 55 4.72 -5.88 -12.35
CA LEU A 55 3.71 -5.41 -11.40
C LEU A 55 3.47 -6.39 -10.26
N GLY A 56 3.87 -7.66 -10.42
CA GLY A 56 3.75 -8.68 -9.39
C GLY A 56 5.06 -9.42 -9.11
N PRO A 57 6.19 -8.72 -8.83
CA PRO A 57 7.45 -9.37 -8.48
C PRO A 57 7.28 -10.20 -7.20
N TYR A 58 8.13 -11.21 -7.03
CA TYR A 58 8.19 -11.94 -5.77
C TYR A 58 8.74 -11.04 -4.65
N ILE A 59 8.17 -11.14 -3.46
CA ILE A 59 8.66 -10.47 -2.27
C ILE A 59 9.80 -11.31 -1.69
N GLY A 60 11.01 -10.75 -1.67
CA GLY A 60 12.22 -11.45 -1.24
C GLY A 60 12.32 -11.65 0.27
N THR A 61 11.56 -10.88 1.04
CA THR A 61 11.61 -10.84 2.52
C THR A 61 10.54 -11.70 3.19
N LEU A 62 9.90 -12.61 2.45
CA LEU A 62 8.90 -13.54 2.98
C LEU A 62 9.45 -14.97 3.06
N PRO A 63 9.00 -15.79 4.03
CA PRO A 63 9.48 -17.16 4.18
C PRO A 63 8.98 -18.06 3.05
N ALA A 64 7.80 -17.75 2.50
CA ALA A 64 7.21 -18.39 1.34
C ALA A 64 7.20 -17.42 0.15
N PRO A 65 7.45 -17.89 -1.09
CA PRO A 65 7.36 -17.05 -2.28
C PRO A 65 5.94 -16.52 -2.47
N GLU A 66 5.76 -15.22 -2.29
CA GLU A 66 4.51 -14.53 -2.59
C GLU A 66 4.77 -13.37 -3.56
N ARG A 67 3.79 -13.10 -4.42
CA ARG A 67 3.86 -11.96 -5.34
C ARG A 67 3.33 -10.71 -4.65
N MET A 68 3.95 -9.56 -4.93
CA MET A 68 3.45 -8.27 -4.46
C MET A 68 1.99 -8.02 -4.90
N PHE A 69 1.66 -8.39 -6.13
CA PHE A 69 0.30 -8.41 -6.63
C PHE A 69 0.03 -9.67 -7.44
N THR A 70 -1.15 -10.23 -7.27
CA THR A 70 -1.70 -11.24 -8.16
C THR A 70 -2.45 -10.54 -9.29
N LEU A 71 -2.03 -10.76 -10.53
CA LEU A 71 -2.71 -10.19 -11.69
C LEU A 71 -3.75 -11.18 -12.23
N ARG A 72 -4.97 -10.70 -12.46
CA ARG A 72 -6.04 -11.47 -13.10
C ARG A 72 -6.48 -10.80 -14.39
N ARG A 73 -6.32 -11.50 -15.52
CA ARG A 73 -6.83 -11.02 -16.80
C ARG A 73 -8.34 -11.14 -16.89
N MET A 74 -8.97 -10.08 -17.38
CA MET A 74 -10.37 -10.07 -17.77
C MET A 74 -10.52 -9.36 -19.12
N GLY A 75 -11.56 -9.70 -19.88
CA GLY A 75 -11.86 -9.05 -21.16
C GLY A 75 -13.19 -8.31 -21.13
N ILE A 76 -13.37 -7.37 -22.05
CA ILE A 76 -14.64 -6.69 -22.27
C ILE A 76 -15.50 -7.55 -23.19
N VAL A 77 -16.43 -8.31 -22.61
CA VAL A 77 -17.35 -9.18 -23.36
C VAL A 77 -18.65 -8.44 -23.69
N SER A 78 -19.10 -7.54 -22.81
CA SER A 78 -20.34 -6.77 -22.93
C SER A 78 -20.29 -5.49 -22.10
N ASN A 79 -21.28 -4.61 -22.25
CA ASN A 79 -21.43 -3.45 -21.37
C ASN A 79 -21.62 -3.86 -19.89
N ARG A 80 -22.26 -5.00 -19.63
CA ARG A 80 -22.40 -5.54 -18.28
C ARG A 80 -21.03 -5.91 -17.69
N SER A 81 -20.17 -6.59 -18.46
CA SER A 81 -18.84 -6.94 -17.98
C SER A 81 -17.98 -5.69 -17.75
N LEU A 82 -18.03 -4.71 -18.65
CA LEU A 82 -17.34 -3.44 -18.46
C LEU A 82 -17.78 -2.74 -17.16
N ASN A 83 -19.08 -2.71 -16.87
CA ASN A 83 -19.59 -2.13 -15.63
C ASN A 83 -19.13 -2.88 -14.37
N LEU A 84 -18.88 -4.20 -14.44
CA LEU A 84 -18.30 -4.97 -13.33
C LEU A 84 -16.80 -4.69 -13.17
N LEU A 85 -16.07 -4.55 -14.28
CA LEU A 85 -14.64 -4.21 -14.29
C LEU A 85 -14.41 -2.83 -13.70
N ARG A 86 -15.23 -1.85 -14.08
CA ARG A 86 -15.23 -0.50 -13.52
C ARG A 86 -15.45 -0.45 -12.01
N LYS A 87 -16.03 -1.48 -11.38
CA LYS A 87 -16.23 -1.50 -9.93
C LYS A 87 -15.08 -2.16 -9.15
N GLN A 88 -14.10 -2.73 -9.83
CA GLN A 88 -13.00 -3.44 -9.16
C GLN A 88 -12.06 -2.46 -8.44
N LYS A 89 -11.54 -2.84 -7.29
CA LYS A 89 -10.61 -2.05 -6.46
C LYS A 89 -9.38 -1.55 -7.22
N ASN A 90 -8.71 -2.44 -7.93
CA ASN A 90 -7.46 -2.16 -8.62
C ASN A 90 -7.60 -2.65 -10.07
N VAL A 91 -7.52 -1.73 -11.02
CA VAL A 91 -7.74 -2.04 -12.45
C VAL A 91 -6.66 -1.43 -13.31
N ILE A 92 -6.19 -2.19 -14.28
CA ILE A 92 -5.38 -1.69 -15.38
C ILE A 92 -6.12 -2.01 -16.66
N PHE A 93 -6.53 -1.00 -17.42
CA PHE A 93 -6.92 -1.18 -18.81
C PHE A 93 -5.70 -1.01 -19.69
N ALA A 94 -5.38 -2.02 -20.49
CA ALA A 94 -4.25 -1.98 -21.39
C ALA A 94 -4.65 -2.56 -22.74
N ALA A 95 -4.50 -1.77 -23.80
CA ALA A 95 -4.81 -2.21 -25.15
C ALA A 95 -4.05 -1.39 -26.20
N PRO A 96 -3.51 -2.03 -27.25
CA PRO A 96 -3.00 -1.33 -28.43
C PRO A 96 -4.11 -0.55 -29.14
N LEU A 97 -3.88 0.72 -29.47
CA LEU A 97 -4.84 1.52 -30.25
C LEU A 97 -4.93 1.10 -31.72
N ALA A 98 -3.91 0.46 -32.28
CA ALA A 98 -3.95 -0.03 -33.66
C ALA A 98 -4.90 -1.22 -33.83
N ASP A 99 -5.24 -1.92 -32.73
CA ASP A 99 -6.05 -3.14 -32.78
C ASP A 99 -7.56 -2.86 -32.86
N SER A 100 -8.31 -3.85 -33.32
CA SER A 100 -9.77 -3.78 -33.49
C SER A 100 -10.57 -4.35 -32.30
N THR A 101 -9.89 -4.74 -31.23
CA THR A 101 -10.51 -5.36 -30.04
C THR A 101 -11.49 -4.42 -29.32
N ARG A 102 -12.35 -4.96 -28.47
CA ARG A 102 -13.29 -4.15 -27.67
C ARG A 102 -12.54 -3.30 -26.64
N GLU A 103 -11.44 -3.80 -26.11
CA GLU A 103 -10.53 -3.10 -25.23
C GLU A 103 -9.92 -1.89 -25.94
N SER A 104 -9.42 -2.06 -27.17
CA SER A 104 -8.92 -0.96 -28.00
C SER A 104 -10.01 0.06 -28.35
N GLN A 105 -11.21 -0.39 -28.69
CA GLN A 105 -12.36 0.49 -28.92
C GLN A 105 -12.72 1.30 -27.67
N PHE A 106 -12.70 0.66 -26.49
CA PHE A 106 -12.89 1.34 -25.23
C PHE A 106 -11.79 2.38 -24.97
N MET A 107 -10.50 2.05 -25.21
CA MET A 107 -9.38 2.98 -25.02
C MET A 107 -9.48 4.21 -25.93
N ARG A 108 -9.92 4.08 -27.18
CA ARG A 108 -10.14 5.23 -28.08
C ARG A 108 -11.16 6.23 -27.54
N GLY A 109 -12.15 5.76 -26.79
CA GLY A 109 -13.14 6.63 -26.14
C GLY A 109 -12.66 7.30 -24.86
N VAL A 110 -11.49 6.90 -24.33
CA VAL A 110 -10.87 7.50 -23.14
C VAL A 110 -9.97 8.69 -23.52
N LEU A 111 -9.37 8.66 -24.71
CA LEU A 111 -8.49 9.71 -25.21
C LEU A 111 -9.25 10.78 -25.97
N ASP A 112 -8.75 12.02 -25.90
CA ASP A 112 -9.12 13.05 -26.87
C ASP A 112 -8.41 12.82 -28.21
N GLU A 113 -8.77 13.60 -29.22
CA GLU A 113 -8.26 13.44 -30.58
C GLU A 113 -6.75 13.70 -30.66
N GLU A 114 -6.23 14.68 -29.93
CA GLU A 114 -4.81 15.02 -29.90
C GLU A 114 -3.98 13.88 -29.29
N ALA A 115 -4.39 13.35 -28.14
CA ALA A 115 -3.73 12.23 -27.49
C ALA A 115 -3.80 10.96 -28.34
N ALA A 116 -4.93 10.69 -29.00
CA ALA A 116 -5.05 9.57 -29.91
C ALA A 116 -4.06 9.67 -31.09
N GLN A 117 -3.92 10.86 -31.69
CA GLN A 117 -2.95 11.09 -32.78
C GLN A 117 -1.50 10.97 -32.29
N ALA A 118 -1.18 11.48 -31.09
CA ALA A 118 0.16 11.35 -30.51
C ALA A 118 0.54 9.88 -30.27
N VAL A 119 -0.39 9.06 -29.79
CA VAL A 119 -0.17 7.61 -29.62
C VAL A 119 0.03 6.92 -30.98
N MET A 120 -0.83 7.20 -31.96
CA MET A 120 -0.81 6.50 -33.24
C MET A 120 0.37 6.89 -34.14
N ASN A 121 0.71 8.18 -34.21
CA ASN A 121 1.67 8.72 -35.18
C ASN A 121 3.06 8.95 -34.57
N ASN A 122 3.13 9.35 -33.30
CA ASN A 122 4.39 9.71 -32.65
C ASN A 122 4.92 8.58 -31.75
N GLY A 123 4.21 7.46 -31.64
CA GLY A 123 4.59 6.32 -30.80
C GLY A 123 4.58 6.62 -29.30
N THR A 124 3.90 7.71 -28.88
CA THR A 124 3.76 8.04 -27.45
C THR A 124 2.92 6.97 -26.75
N VAL A 125 3.25 6.66 -25.50
CA VAL A 125 2.44 5.76 -24.67
C VAL A 125 1.85 6.56 -23.52
N ALA A 126 0.52 6.55 -23.41
CA ALA A 126 -0.18 7.16 -22.29
C ALA A 126 -0.21 6.18 -21.11
N VAL A 127 0.39 6.59 -19.99
CA VAL A 127 0.32 5.89 -18.70
C VAL A 127 -0.40 6.80 -17.72
N VAL A 128 -1.70 6.58 -17.53
CA VAL A 128 -2.55 7.49 -16.78
C VAL A 128 -3.16 6.79 -15.58
N GLY A 129 -2.76 7.21 -14.38
CA GLY A 129 -3.37 6.77 -13.12
C GLY A 129 -4.55 7.67 -12.73
N ARG A 130 -5.68 7.08 -12.35
CA ARG A 130 -6.88 7.77 -11.85
C ARG A 130 -7.34 7.18 -10.53
N ARG A 131 -7.52 8.04 -9.52
CA ARG A 131 -8.16 7.67 -8.25
C ARG A 131 -9.66 7.86 -8.34
N ASP A 132 -10.37 6.91 -7.75
CA ASP A 132 -11.83 6.89 -7.61
C ASP A 132 -12.62 7.01 -8.92
N GLU A 133 -11.98 6.71 -10.06
CA GLU A 133 -12.51 6.94 -11.42
C GLU A 133 -13.99 6.53 -11.57
N PHE A 134 -14.36 5.33 -11.10
CA PHE A 134 -15.70 4.80 -11.22
C PHE A 134 -16.33 4.41 -9.88
N ALA A 135 -15.51 4.19 -8.85
CA ALA A 135 -15.91 3.70 -7.54
C ALA A 135 -15.02 4.32 -6.46
N GLN A 136 -15.54 4.50 -5.24
CA GLN A 136 -14.76 5.01 -4.12
C GLN A 136 -13.67 4.03 -3.69
N ALA A 137 -12.55 4.59 -3.23
CA ALA A 137 -11.33 3.89 -2.88
C ALA A 137 -10.86 2.97 -4.02
N GLN A 138 -10.84 3.48 -5.25
CA GLN A 138 -10.40 2.74 -6.44
C GLN A 138 -9.11 3.33 -7.00
N GLN A 139 -8.24 2.47 -7.53
CA GLN A 139 -7.13 2.90 -8.38
C GLN A 139 -7.28 2.26 -9.76
N VAL A 140 -7.36 3.10 -10.79
CA VAL A 140 -7.41 2.70 -12.20
C VAL A 140 -6.15 3.20 -12.89
N TYR A 141 -5.62 2.39 -13.80
CA TYR A 141 -4.61 2.80 -14.76
C TYR A 141 -5.11 2.54 -16.19
N TYR A 142 -4.82 3.48 -17.08
CA TYR A 142 -4.94 3.30 -18.52
C TYR A 142 -3.54 3.28 -19.12
N LEU A 143 -3.21 2.19 -19.80
CA LEU A 143 -1.94 1.98 -20.50
C LEU A 143 -2.24 1.86 -21.99
N ILE A 144 -2.04 2.95 -22.72
CA ILE A 144 -2.51 3.09 -24.10
C ILE A 144 -1.31 3.41 -24.99
N GLY A 145 -0.97 2.46 -25.86
CA GLY A 145 0.12 2.57 -26.82
C GLY A 145 -0.35 2.18 -28.22
N ARG A 146 0.51 2.37 -29.22
CA ARG A 146 0.19 1.98 -30.61
C ARG A 146 0.06 0.46 -30.74
N ASP A 147 0.99 -0.26 -30.11
CA ASP A 147 1.20 -1.71 -30.18
C ASP A 147 1.49 -2.27 -28.77
N ALA A 148 1.43 -3.59 -28.60
CA ALA A 148 1.62 -4.22 -27.29
C ALA A 148 3.06 -4.05 -26.75
N GLU A 149 4.04 -3.97 -27.65
CA GLU A 149 5.47 -3.80 -27.33
C GLU A 149 5.73 -2.43 -26.67
N SER A 150 5.22 -1.34 -27.26
CA SER A 150 5.34 -0.01 -26.68
C SER A 150 4.69 0.08 -25.29
N ILE A 151 3.53 -0.56 -25.10
CA ILE A 151 2.88 -0.65 -23.78
C ILE A 151 3.75 -1.44 -22.80
N ALA A 152 4.34 -2.56 -23.22
CA ALA A 152 5.20 -3.37 -22.37
C ALA A 152 6.42 -2.57 -21.90
N GLN A 153 7.05 -1.80 -22.80
CA GLN A 153 8.16 -0.93 -22.42
C GLN A 153 7.72 0.16 -21.44
N ALA A 154 6.55 0.76 -21.63
CA ALA A 154 6.01 1.74 -20.69
C ALA A 154 5.74 1.12 -19.31
N VAL A 155 5.28 -0.14 -19.24
CA VAL A 155 5.14 -0.86 -17.96
C VAL A 155 6.49 -0.98 -17.27
N ARG A 156 7.55 -1.47 -17.96
CA ARG A 156 8.90 -1.58 -17.36
C ARG A 156 9.37 -0.26 -16.77
N ASN A 157 9.18 0.83 -17.51
CA ASN A 157 9.66 2.15 -17.10
C ASN A 157 8.86 2.78 -15.95
N ASN A 158 7.61 2.35 -15.72
CA ASN A 158 6.70 2.98 -14.76
C ASN A 158 6.23 2.04 -13.63
N ALA A 159 6.68 0.78 -13.63
CA ALA A 159 6.15 -0.25 -12.75
C ALA A 159 6.27 0.11 -11.27
N GLU A 160 7.38 0.72 -10.86
CA GLU A 160 7.61 1.13 -9.47
C GLU A 160 6.53 2.12 -8.98
N GLY A 161 6.29 3.20 -9.74
CA GLY A 161 5.25 4.18 -9.41
C GLY A 161 3.84 3.58 -9.43
N ILE A 162 3.57 2.66 -10.37
CA ILE A 162 2.29 1.93 -10.44
C ILE A 162 2.10 1.07 -9.18
N ARG A 163 3.10 0.27 -8.80
CA ARG A 163 3.08 -0.57 -7.59
C ARG A 163 2.93 0.28 -6.33
N TYR A 164 3.67 1.39 -6.24
CA TYR A 164 3.57 2.33 -5.13
C TYR A 164 2.15 2.86 -4.96
N ASN A 165 1.49 3.27 -6.05
CA ASN A 165 0.13 3.79 -6.00
C ASN A 165 -0.90 2.73 -5.61
N PHE A 166 -0.78 1.49 -6.13
CA PHE A 166 -1.66 0.39 -5.71
C PHE A 166 -1.45 -0.01 -4.25
N ASN A 167 -0.21 -0.04 -3.75
CA ASN A 167 0.06 -0.30 -2.34
C ASN A 167 -0.48 0.81 -1.45
N THR A 168 -0.31 2.06 -1.87
CA THR A 168 -0.80 3.22 -1.12
C THR A 168 -2.32 3.17 -0.93
N ILE A 169 -3.08 2.93 -2.00
CA ILE A 169 -4.54 2.83 -1.86
C ILE A 169 -4.97 1.58 -1.07
N THR A 170 -4.23 0.47 -1.19
CA THR A 170 -4.47 -0.75 -0.40
C THR A 170 -4.30 -0.47 1.09
N ARG A 171 -3.21 0.21 1.49
CA ARG A 171 -2.96 0.63 2.88
C ARG A 171 -4.05 1.57 3.40
N GLN A 172 -4.53 2.51 2.58
CA GLN A 172 -5.65 3.39 2.95
C GLN A 172 -6.94 2.62 3.22
N ARG A 173 -7.28 1.64 2.37
CA ARG A 173 -8.45 0.77 2.58
C ARG A 173 -8.31 -0.03 3.85
N LEU A 174 -7.15 -0.67 4.04
CA LEU A 174 -6.87 -1.50 5.19
C LEU A 174 -6.91 -0.69 6.50
N GLY A 175 -6.31 0.50 6.52
CA GLY A 175 -6.33 1.39 7.68
C GLY A 175 -7.76 1.78 8.08
N ARG A 176 -8.60 2.13 7.11
CA ARG A 176 -10.03 2.39 7.37
C ARG A 176 -10.73 1.14 7.91
N GLU A 177 -10.55 -0.02 7.28
CA GLU A 177 -11.17 -1.27 7.73
C GLU A 177 -10.75 -1.64 9.16
N MET A 178 -9.47 -1.48 9.49
CA MET A 178 -8.93 -1.78 10.81
C MET A 178 -9.49 -0.85 11.90
N PHE A 179 -9.67 0.44 11.60
CA PHE A 179 -9.87 1.48 12.61
C PHE A 179 -11.24 2.15 12.62
N GLU A 180 -12.11 1.93 11.61
CA GLU A 180 -13.45 2.56 11.56
C GLU A 180 -14.38 2.09 12.70
N LYS A 181 -14.22 0.85 13.17
CA LYS A 181 -15.08 0.27 14.24
C LYS A 181 -14.32 -0.35 15.41
N GLY A 182 -13.02 -0.57 15.27
CA GLY A 182 -12.24 -1.37 16.21
C GLY A 182 -10.99 -0.66 16.71
N ARG A 183 -10.93 0.67 16.63
CA ARG A 183 -9.81 1.45 17.16
C ARG A 183 -9.92 1.60 18.67
N GLN A 184 -8.81 1.40 19.39
CA GLN A 184 -8.75 1.56 20.84
C GLN A 184 -8.22 2.94 21.23
N PHE A 185 -9.12 3.91 21.45
CA PHE A 185 -8.75 5.28 21.83
C PHE A 185 -8.11 5.36 23.22
N GLU A 186 -8.58 4.56 24.18
CA GLU A 186 -8.01 4.53 25.55
C GLU A 186 -6.53 4.10 25.57
N VAL A 187 -6.14 3.20 24.65
CA VAL A 187 -4.73 2.80 24.49
C VAL A 187 -3.92 3.96 23.95
N GLU A 188 -4.46 4.73 22.99
CA GLU A 188 -3.78 5.89 22.43
C GLU A 188 -3.57 6.99 23.46
N ASP A 189 -4.61 7.30 24.24
CA ASP A 189 -4.56 8.32 25.29
C ASP A 189 -3.52 7.94 26.35
N ARG A 190 -3.54 6.69 26.82
CA ARG A 190 -2.54 6.18 27.78
C ARG A 190 -1.11 6.31 27.27
N LEU A 191 -0.87 5.91 26.02
CA LEU A 191 0.47 5.97 25.43
C LEU A 191 0.94 7.42 25.28
N MET A 192 0.03 8.33 24.91
CA MET A 192 0.34 9.74 24.80
C MET A 192 0.69 10.35 26.17
N GLU A 193 -0.11 10.05 27.20
CA GLU A 193 0.12 10.55 28.56
C GLU A 193 1.44 10.05 29.18
N THR A 194 1.89 8.84 28.80
CA THR A 194 3.05 8.18 29.43
C THR A 194 4.35 8.32 28.63
N HIS A 195 4.25 8.34 27.29
CA HIS A 195 5.41 8.24 26.39
C HIS A 195 5.48 9.32 25.31
N ASP A 196 4.57 10.30 25.31
CA ASP A 196 4.50 11.35 24.30
C ASP A 196 4.31 10.84 22.85
N PHE A 197 3.73 9.64 22.69
CA PHE A 197 3.33 9.11 21.38
C PHE A 197 2.00 8.35 21.46
N ALA A 198 1.29 8.25 20.33
CA ALA A 198 0.10 7.41 20.20
C ALA A 198 0.24 6.44 19.03
N VAL A 199 -0.32 5.24 19.18
CA VAL A 199 -0.40 4.23 18.11
C VAL A 199 -1.82 3.71 17.99
N SER A 200 -2.40 3.82 16.80
CA SER A 200 -3.69 3.21 16.53
C SER A 200 -3.57 1.69 16.42
N VAL A 201 -4.33 1.01 17.27
CA VAL A 201 -4.39 -0.45 17.31
C VAL A 201 -5.82 -0.96 17.22
N GLN A 202 -5.98 -2.17 16.67
CA GLN A 202 -7.26 -2.85 16.61
C GLN A 202 -7.68 -3.34 18.00
N HIS A 203 -8.99 -3.56 18.21
CA HIS A 203 -9.64 -3.92 19.47
C HIS A 203 -9.09 -5.17 20.18
N ASP A 204 -8.33 -6.01 19.47
CA ASP A 204 -7.76 -7.26 19.96
C ASP A 204 -6.24 -7.19 20.21
N TYR A 205 -5.65 -6.01 20.13
CA TYR A 205 -4.30 -5.75 20.63
C TYR A 205 -4.31 -5.50 22.14
N VAL A 206 -3.28 -6.02 22.82
CA VAL A 206 -3.01 -5.76 24.24
C VAL A 206 -1.56 -5.28 24.41
N ILE A 207 -1.34 -4.45 25.43
CA ILE A 207 0.00 -4.08 25.89
C ILE A 207 0.57 -5.30 26.63
N ALA A 208 1.61 -5.91 26.07
CA ALA A 208 2.29 -7.06 26.66
C ALA A 208 3.39 -6.63 27.65
N THR A 209 4.12 -5.57 27.31
CA THR A 209 5.15 -4.97 28.15
C THR A 209 5.11 -3.45 28.00
N ASP A 210 5.29 -2.73 29.09
CA ASP A 210 5.31 -1.27 29.16
C ASP A 210 6.35 -0.85 30.21
N THR A 211 7.47 -0.28 29.75
CA THR A 211 8.56 0.23 30.59
C THR A 211 8.81 1.70 30.27
N THR A 212 9.82 2.31 30.91
CA THR A 212 10.16 3.73 30.71
C THR A 212 10.32 4.14 29.24
N ASN A 213 10.86 3.28 28.37
CA ASN A 213 11.11 3.61 26.97
C ASN A 213 10.85 2.46 25.99
N PHE A 214 10.15 1.41 26.41
CA PHE A 214 9.82 0.26 25.57
C PHE A 214 8.38 -0.17 25.80
N VAL A 215 7.59 -0.16 24.72
CA VAL A 215 6.20 -0.61 24.71
C VAL A 215 6.05 -1.74 23.70
N TRP A 216 5.62 -2.91 24.14
CA TRP A 216 5.36 -4.07 23.29
C TRP A 216 3.86 -4.36 23.20
N MET A 217 3.37 -4.44 21.97
CA MET A 217 1.98 -4.72 21.64
C MET A 217 1.86 -6.11 21.03
N ARG A 218 0.87 -6.88 21.48
CA ARG A 218 0.59 -8.22 20.99
C ARG A 218 -0.88 -8.40 20.66
N ARG A 219 -1.15 -9.13 19.58
CA ARG A 219 -2.47 -9.57 19.16
C ARG A 219 -2.42 -11.06 18.85
N LEU A 220 -3.30 -11.84 19.48
CA LEU A 220 -3.47 -13.26 19.17
C LEU A 220 -4.45 -13.40 18.01
N VAL A 221 -4.03 -14.01 16.90
CA VAL A 221 -4.87 -14.23 15.71
C VAL A 221 -5.52 -15.61 15.76
N SER A 222 -4.77 -16.62 16.22
CA SER A 222 -5.25 -17.98 16.49
C SER A 222 -4.40 -18.63 17.60
N SER A 223 -4.64 -19.91 17.91
CA SER A 223 -3.79 -20.69 18.83
C SER A 223 -2.31 -20.68 18.43
N ASP A 224 -2.04 -20.66 17.13
CA ASP A 224 -0.70 -20.85 16.56
C ASP A 224 -0.22 -19.63 15.74
N SER A 225 -0.95 -18.52 15.81
CA SER A 225 -0.61 -17.30 15.07
C SER A 225 -0.85 -16.05 15.93
N TRP A 226 0.15 -15.18 15.97
CA TRP A 226 0.07 -13.89 16.64
C TRP A 226 0.74 -12.81 15.80
N ARG A 227 0.39 -11.56 16.08
CA ARG A 227 1.03 -10.37 15.52
C ARG A 227 1.56 -9.54 16.67
N SER A 228 2.77 -9.04 16.52
CA SER A 228 3.41 -8.20 17.52
C SER A 228 4.18 -7.08 16.87
N PHE A 229 4.22 -5.94 17.56
CA PHE A 229 5.14 -4.85 17.26
C PHE A 229 5.55 -4.19 18.58
N PHE A 230 6.68 -3.51 18.61
CA PHE A 230 7.07 -2.70 19.75
C PHE A 230 7.51 -1.32 19.29
N VAL A 231 7.39 -0.35 20.19
CA VAL A 231 7.92 1.01 20.05
C VAL A 231 9.00 1.18 21.10
N TRP A 232 10.16 1.65 20.68
CA TRP A 232 11.27 1.98 21.54
C TRP A 232 11.83 3.34 21.16
N TYR A 233 12.26 4.11 22.15
CA TYR A 233 12.83 5.44 21.94
C TYR A 233 14.01 5.70 22.89
N THR A 234 14.90 6.60 22.46
CA THR A 234 16.07 7.04 23.21
C THR A 234 16.40 8.49 22.88
N ASP A 235 16.96 9.21 23.85
CA ASP A 235 17.52 10.55 23.65
C ASP A 235 19.04 10.50 23.35
N GLU A 236 19.62 9.31 23.30
CA GLU A 236 21.07 9.09 23.17
C GLU A 236 21.58 9.11 21.72
N LEU A 237 20.70 9.12 20.71
CA LEU A 237 21.07 9.12 19.29
C LEU A 237 20.47 10.32 18.55
N SER A 238 21.30 11.02 17.79
CA SER A 238 20.83 12.03 16.83
C SER A 238 20.22 11.36 15.59
N PRO A 239 19.10 11.86 15.04
CA PRO A 239 18.55 11.36 13.78
C PRO A 239 19.53 11.40 12.60
N ALA A 240 20.54 12.29 12.64
CA ALA A 240 21.58 12.37 11.61
C ALA A 240 22.54 11.18 11.61
N ASP A 241 22.61 10.45 12.72
CA ASP A 241 23.47 9.28 12.93
C ASP A 241 22.67 7.97 12.79
N LEU A 242 21.45 8.04 12.24
CA LEU A 242 20.62 6.86 12.02
C LEU A 242 21.25 5.98 10.95
N ASP A 243 21.50 4.73 11.31
CA ASP A 243 22.18 3.74 10.49
C ASP A 243 21.38 2.42 10.51
N PRO A 244 21.13 1.78 9.36
CA PRO A 244 20.33 0.56 9.32
C PRO A 244 20.93 -0.61 10.10
N GLU A 245 22.25 -0.78 10.06
CA GLU A 245 22.97 -1.83 10.80
C GLU A 245 22.86 -1.60 12.31
N TRP A 246 23.00 -0.35 12.76
CA TRP A 246 22.72 0.03 14.15
C TRP A 246 21.28 -0.29 14.54
N ALA A 247 20.30 0.01 13.68
CA ALA A 247 18.89 -0.26 13.98
C ALA A 247 18.61 -1.76 14.14
N VAL A 248 19.23 -2.62 13.32
CA VAL A 248 19.17 -4.09 13.48
C VAL A 248 19.78 -4.52 14.81
N ALA A 249 20.97 -4.02 15.16
CA ALA A 249 21.64 -4.36 16.42
C ALA A 249 20.81 -3.93 17.65
N VAL A 250 20.20 -2.75 17.61
CA VAL A 250 19.29 -2.28 18.67
C VAL A 250 18.06 -3.16 18.77
N ARG A 251 17.45 -3.51 17.63
CA ARG A 251 16.28 -4.40 17.58
C ARG A 251 16.60 -5.74 18.24
N ASP A 252 17.72 -6.37 17.88
CA ASP A 252 18.10 -7.67 18.43
C ASP A 252 18.43 -7.60 19.92
N ARG A 253 19.11 -6.54 20.38
CA ARG A 253 19.29 -6.27 21.82
C ARG A 253 17.96 -6.18 22.57
N LEU A 254 16.98 -5.47 22.02
CA LEU A 254 15.66 -5.31 22.63
C LEU A 254 14.90 -6.65 22.66
N THR A 255 14.96 -7.44 21.59
CA THR A 255 14.27 -8.73 21.54
C THR A 255 14.94 -9.78 22.43
N THR A 256 16.26 -9.73 22.64
CA THR A 256 16.94 -10.52 23.68
C THR A 256 16.45 -10.18 25.08
N ALA A 257 16.24 -8.89 25.37
CA ALA A 257 15.81 -8.45 26.69
C ALA A 257 14.31 -8.69 26.97
N TYR A 258 13.45 -8.48 25.97
CA TYR A 258 12.01 -8.35 26.17
C TYR A 258 11.16 -9.39 25.42
N VAL A 259 11.70 -10.07 24.40
CA VAL A 259 10.95 -11.00 23.55
C VAL A 259 11.57 -12.40 23.66
N GLN A 260 11.47 -12.97 24.86
CA GLN A 260 12.03 -14.27 25.20
C GLN A 260 11.03 -15.42 25.03
N GLY A 261 11.53 -16.58 24.59
CA GLY A 261 10.79 -17.84 24.53
C GLY A 261 10.97 -18.69 25.79
N ASN A 262 10.31 -19.86 25.85
CA ASN A 262 10.19 -20.68 27.06
C ASN A 262 11.48 -21.41 27.56
N MET A 263 12.68 -21.06 27.06
CA MET A 263 13.95 -21.74 27.39
C MET A 263 15.16 -20.80 27.22
N ASP A 264 15.12 -19.61 27.81
CA ASP A 264 16.16 -18.56 27.67
C ASP A 264 16.49 -18.16 26.22
N GLY A 265 15.58 -18.50 25.29
CA GLY A 265 15.71 -18.16 23.89
C GLY A 265 15.13 -16.79 23.57
N HIS A 266 15.55 -16.18 22.47
CA HIS A 266 15.10 -14.87 22.03
C HIS A 266 14.95 -14.79 20.52
N VAL A 267 14.33 -13.71 20.04
CA VAL A 267 14.20 -13.43 18.61
C VAL A 267 15.39 -12.63 18.12
N GLU A 268 15.94 -12.98 16.96
CA GLU A 268 16.93 -12.17 16.22
C GLU A 268 16.49 -12.00 14.76
N VAL A 269 16.95 -10.93 14.09
CA VAL A 269 16.82 -10.78 12.65
C VAL A 269 17.60 -11.90 11.94
N ASP A 270 16.96 -12.58 10.99
CA ASP A 270 17.62 -13.64 10.22
C ASP A 270 18.48 -13.03 9.10
N GLN A 271 19.72 -12.69 9.43
CA GLN A 271 20.70 -12.12 8.48
C GLN A 271 21.18 -13.14 7.44
N ARG A 272 20.78 -14.42 7.51
CA ARG A 272 21.05 -15.44 6.48
C ARG A 272 20.11 -15.26 5.28
N ARG A 273 19.10 -14.40 5.41
CA ARG A 273 18.08 -14.11 4.41
C ARG A 273 18.21 -12.66 3.93
N PRO A 274 17.69 -12.32 2.74
CA PRO A 274 17.71 -10.95 2.25
C PRO A 274 17.03 -9.98 3.22
N LEU A 275 17.68 -8.84 3.45
CA LEU A 275 17.10 -7.68 4.11
C LEU A 275 16.90 -6.58 3.07
N GLU A 276 15.69 -6.02 3.04
CA GLU A 276 15.39 -4.84 2.23
C GLU A 276 15.45 -3.60 3.10
N PHE A 277 16.09 -2.56 2.59
CA PHE A 277 16.24 -1.27 3.24
C PHE A 277 15.65 -0.19 2.33
N GLU A 278 14.72 0.60 2.85
CA GLU A 278 14.08 1.68 2.12
C GLU A 278 14.16 2.98 2.94
N ASN A 279 14.62 4.06 2.32
CA ASN A 279 14.50 5.39 2.91
C ASN A 279 13.04 5.82 2.87
N VAL A 280 12.50 6.21 4.01
CA VAL A 280 11.10 6.62 4.12
C VAL A 280 10.96 7.99 4.77
N ASP A 281 9.91 8.71 4.37
CA ASP A 281 9.36 9.79 5.18
C ASP A 281 8.26 9.19 6.07
N PHE A 282 8.52 9.17 7.38
CA PHE A 282 7.56 8.72 8.37
C PHE A 282 7.06 9.92 9.18
N LEU A 283 5.84 10.36 8.87
CA LEU A 283 5.21 11.52 9.52
C LEU A 283 6.04 12.82 9.38
N GLY A 284 6.63 13.07 8.21
CA GLY A 284 7.48 14.23 7.95
C GLY A 284 8.90 14.12 8.52
N ARG A 285 9.31 12.93 8.95
CA ARG A 285 10.63 12.65 9.52
C ARG A 285 11.34 11.60 8.67
N PHE A 286 12.64 11.81 8.45
CA PHE A 286 13.49 10.81 7.82
C PHE A 286 13.57 9.55 8.67
N GLY A 287 13.50 8.39 8.04
CA GLY A 287 13.73 7.09 8.68
C GLY A 287 14.05 6.01 7.66
N TYR A 288 14.36 4.83 8.18
CA TYR A 288 14.54 3.61 7.40
C TYR A 288 13.40 2.64 7.68
N GLU A 289 12.83 2.06 6.62
CA GLU A 289 12.03 0.85 6.72
C GLU A 289 12.92 -0.35 6.40
N ILE A 290 13.00 -1.29 7.34
CA ILE A 290 13.79 -2.51 7.21
C ILE A 290 12.82 -3.69 7.17
N ARG A 291 12.84 -4.47 6.08
CA ARG A 291 12.02 -5.67 5.92
C ARG A 291 12.89 -6.90 5.85
N GLY A 292 12.49 -7.94 6.58
CA GLY A 292 13.25 -9.17 6.70
C GLY A 292 12.53 -10.24 7.50
N LEU A 293 13.19 -11.39 7.62
CA LEU A 293 12.74 -12.47 8.48
C LEU A 293 13.43 -12.41 9.84
N TRP A 294 12.88 -13.15 10.78
CA TRP A 294 13.45 -13.35 12.10
C TRP A 294 13.45 -14.84 12.42
N HIS A 295 14.31 -15.25 13.33
CA HIS A 295 14.37 -16.63 13.83
C HIS A 295 14.46 -16.65 15.35
N MET A 296 14.18 -17.81 15.95
CA MET A 296 14.42 -18.00 17.38
C MET A 296 15.86 -18.46 17.58
N VAL A 297 16.54 -17.84 18.53
CA VAL A 297 17.80 -18.30 19.07
C VAL A 297 17.53 -18.94 20.42
N GLY A 298 18.15 -20.07 20.71
CA GLY A 298 18.15 -20.70 22.03
C GLY A 298 19.51 -21.29 22.34
N TYR A 299 19.60 -21.97 23.49
CA TYR A 299 20.85 -22.55 23.97
C TYR A 299 20.62 -24.01 24.40
N GLU A 300 21.41 -24.94 23.85
CA GLU A 300 21.49 -26.32 24.32
C GLU A 300 22.94 -26.62 24.68
N ASP A 301 23.19 -27.16 25.88
CA ASP A 301 24.52 -27.48 26.41
C ASP A 301 25.54 -26.31 26.30
N GLY A 302 25.06 -25.08 26.48
CA GLY A 302 25.89 -23.86 26.38
C GLY A 302 26.27 -23.47 24.95
N ARG A 303 25.72 -24.13 23.92
CA ARG A 303 25.88 -23.76 22.51
C ARG A 303 24.63 -23.08 22.00
N GLN A 304 24.83 -22.01 21.22
CA GLN A 304 23.75 -21.31 20.54
C GLN A 304 23.16 -22.19 19.42
N ILE A 305 21.84 -22.32 19.41
CA ILE A 305 21.07 -23.01 18.38
C ILE A 305 20.09 -22.01 17.76
N GLN A 306 19.96 -22.07 16.45
CA GLN A 306 19.04 -21.24 15.68
C GLN A 306 17.90 -22.11 15.17
N TYR A 307 16.67 -21.77 15.55
CA TYR A 307 15.44 -22.44 15.13
C TYR A 307 14.72 -21.56 14.09
N GLY A 308 14.53 -22.07 12.88
CA GLY A 308 13.89 -21.34 11.77
C GLY A 308 14.55 -21.59 10.42
#